data_AF-A0A6P1TIY1-F1
#
_entry.id   AF-A0A6P1TIY1-F1
#
_cell.length_a   1.000
_cell.length_b   1.000
_cell.length_c   1.000
_cell.angle_alpha   90.00
_cell.angle_beta   90.00
_cell.angle_gamma   90.00
#
_symmetry.space_group_name_H-M   'P 1'
#
loop_
_entity.id
_entity.type
_entity.pdbx_description
1 polymer ?
#
loop_
_entity_poly.entity_id
_entity_poly.type
_entity_poly.pdbx_seq_one_letter_code
_entity_poly.pdbx_strand_id
1 'polypeptide(L)'
;MISSYEKDISSPNIETLVKIADYFEISIDRLVGHMIKSENPESPKVQFDHLFDSFSAQDKERCLLILKTLLLEREMSNEKTLLKKTN
;
A
#
# COMPACT_ATOMS: atom_id res chain seq x y z
N MET A 1 -32.01 1.89 0.93
CA MET A 1 -31.62 1.82 -0.50
C MET A 1 -30.42 2.76 -0.67
N ILE A 2 -29.56 2.61 -1.70
CA ILE A 2 -28.32 3.41 -1.84
C ILE A 2 -28.55 4.94 -1.71
N SER A 3 -29.71 5.41 -2.17
CA SER A 3 -30.19 6.79 -2.05
C SER A 3 -30.36 7.29 -0.61
N SER A 4 -30.44 6.40 0.37
CA SER A 4 -30.44 6.73 1.80
C SER A 4 -29.01 6.93 2.35
N TYR A 5 -28.02 6.27 1.76
CA TYR A 5 -26.60 6.42 2.11
C TYR A 5 -26.08 7.77 1.62
N GLU A 6 -26.41 8.13 0.38
CA GLU A 6 -26.03 9.42 -0.22
C GLU A 6 -26.65 10.65 0.48
N LYS A 7 -27.68 10.43 1.31
CA LYS A 7 -28.41 11.47 2.06
C LYS A 7 -28.11 11.44 3.56
N ASP A 8 -27.15 10.64 4.00
CA ASP A 8 -26.80 10.45 5.42
C ASP A 8 -27.97 9.97 6.31
N ILE A 9 -29.00 9.36 5.73
CA ILE A 9 -30.19 8.87 6.46
C ILE A 9 -29.90 7.54 7.16
N SER A 10 -28.94 6.77 6.62
CA SER A 10 -28.54 5.47 7.16
C SER A 10 -27.10 5.18 6.76
N SER A 11 -26.40 4.35 7.54
CA SER A 11 -25.05 3.90 7.19
C SER A 11 -25.08 2.44 6.70
N PRO A 12 -24.32 2.09 5.65
CA PRO A 12 -24.14 0.70 5.24
C PRO A 12 -23.43 -0.10 6.35
N ASN A 13 -23.77 -1.39 6.47
CA ASN A 13 -23.02 -2.30 7.34
C ASN A 13 -21.67 -2.67 6.70
N ILE A 14 -20.79 -3.32 7.47
CA ILE A 14 -19.43 -3.63 7.02
C ILE A 14 -19.42 -4.54 5.78
N GLU A 15 -20.33 -5.52 5.71
CA GLU A 15 -20.45 -6.41 4.55
C GLU A 15 -20.83 -5.67 3.27
N THR A 16 -21.67 -4.65 3.37
CA THR A 16 -22.06 -3.80 2.24
C THR A 16 -20.90 -2.90 1.82
N LEU A 17 -20.16 -2.34 2.78
CA LEU A 17 -18.94 -1.57 2.50
C LEU A 17 -17.89 -2.39 1.77
N VAL A 18 -17.67 -3.65 2.18
CA VAL A 18 -16.77 -4.59 1.48
C VAL A 18 -17.18 -4.77 0.03
N LYS A 19 -18.46 -5.07 -0.25
CA LYS A 19 -18.96 -5.27 -1.62
C LYS A 19 -18.80 -4.03 -2.50
N ILE A 20 -19.02 -2.85 -1.93
CA ILE A 20 -18.82 -1.58 -2.64
C ILE A 20 -17.32 -1.38 -2.94
N ALA A 21 -16.46 -1.64 -1.96
CA ALA A 21 -15.01 -1.53 -2.10
C ALA A 21 -14.47 -2.48 -3.18
N ASP A 22 -14.92 -3.74 -3.18
CA ASP A 22 -14.56 -4.75 -4.18
C ASP A 22 -14.99 -4.34 -5.58
N TYR A 23 -16.21 -3.80 -5.74
CA TYR A 23 -16.72 -3.34 -7.03
C TYR A 23 -15.88 -2.20 -7.65
N PHE A 24 -15.37 -1.31 -6.81
CA PHE A 24 -14.52 -0.19 -7.23
C PHE A 24 -13.02 -0.49 -7.18
N GLU A 25 -12.62 -1.70 -6.76
CA GLU A 25 -11.22 -2.10 -6.57
C GLU A 25 -10.44 -1.14 -5.66
N ILE A 26 -11.07 -0.63 -4.59
CA ILE A 26 -10.46 0.27 -3.60
C ILE A 26 -10.51 -0.33 -2.18
N SER A 27 -9.77 0.26 -1.23
CA SER A 27 -9.90 -0.12 0.18
C SER A 27 -11.16 0.47 0.82
N ILE A 28 -11.69 -0.21 1.85
CA ILE A 28 -12.84 0.30 2.64
C ILE A 28 -12.51 1.65 3.27
N ASP A 29 -11.27 1.87 3.70
CA ASP A 29 -10.77 3.15 4.23
C ASP A 29 -11.11 4.33 3.31
N ARG A 30 -11.01 4.12 1.99
CA ARG A 30 -11.33 5.14 0.98
C ARG A 30 -12.82 5.51 0.98
N LEU A 31 -13.72 4.57 1.28
CA LEU A 31 -15.17 4.81 1.34
C LEU A 31 -15.58 5.61 2.56
N VAL A 32 -14.94 5.36 3.71
CA VAL A 32 -15.30 5.97 5.00
C VAL A 32 -14.49 7.24 5.30
N GLY A 33 -13.64 7.66 4.37
CA GLY A 33 -12.75 8.81 4.56
C GLY A 33 -11.72 8.60 5.68
N HIS A 34 -11.48 7.35 6.07
CA HIS A 34 -10.44 7.04 7.03
C HIS A 34 -9.10 7.09 6.30
N MET A 35 -8.32 8.12 6.60
CA MET A 35 -6.93 8.16 6.21
C MET A 35 -6.11 7.82 7.44
N ILE A 36 -5.25 6.82 7.33
CA ILE A 36 -4.14 6.69 8.28
C ILE A 36 -3.43 8.04 8.20
N LYS A 37 -3.50 8.85 9.26
CA LYS A 37 -2.69 10.06 9.37
C LYS A 37 -1.24 9.61 9.38
N SER A 38 -0.64 9.51 8.20
CA SER A 38 0.73 9.12 8.07
C SER A 38 1.58 10.17 8.76
N GLU A 39 2.41 9.66 9.66
CA GLU A 39 3.56 10.30 10.25
C GLU A 39 4.26 11.25 9.27
N ASN A 40 4.65 12.42 9.77
CA ASN A 40 5.44 13.47 9.14
C ASN A 40 5.44 13.49 7.60
N PRO A 41 4.84 14.48 6.92
CA PRO A 41 4.83 14.57 5.45
C PRO A 41 6.24 14.54 4.81
N GLU A 42 7.28 14.83 5.59
CA GLU A 42 8.70 14.72 5.19
C GLU A 42 9.28 13.29 5.35
N SER A 43 8.49 12.30 5.74
CA SER A 43 8.99 10.93 5.87
C SER A 43 9.33 10.35 4.50
N PRO A 44 10.45 9.59 4.37
CA PRO A 44 10.84 8.99 3.09
C PRO A 44 9.75 8.12 2.47
N LYS A 45 8.89 7.51 3.29
CA LYS A 45 7.76 6.69 2.83
C LYS A 45 6.71 7.54 2.11
N VAL A 46 6.25 8.62 2.73
CA VAL A 46 5.21 9.50 2.13
C VAL A 46 5.73 10.13 0.84
N GLN A 47 7.00 10.57 0.82
CA GLN A 47 7.63 11.08 -0.39
C GLN A 47 7.71 10.01 -1.50
N PHE A 48 8.07 8.77 -1.14
CA PHE A 48 8.11 7.66 -2.08
C PHE A 48 6.71 7.33 -2.63
N ASP A 49 5.68 7.27 -1.78
CA ASP A 49 4.31 6.95 -2.19
C ASP A 49 3.81 7.97 -3.22
N HIS A 50 3.97 9.27 -2.96
CA HIS A 50 3.60 10.33 -3.91
C HIS A 50 4.37 10.26 -5.23
N LEU A 51 5.68 9.98 -5.17
CA LEU A 51 6.50 9.84 -6.36
C LEU A 51 6.08 8.60 -7.16
N PHE A 52 5.88 7.47 -6.49
CA PHE A 52 5.51 6.20 -7.10
C PHE A 52 4.12 6.24 -7.73
N ASP A 53 3.16 6.94 -7.14
CA ASP A 53 1.82 7.11 -7.72
C ASP A 53 1.87 7.82 -9.07
N SER A 54 2.79 8.80 -9.23
CA SER A 54 2.97 9.55 -10.49
C SER A 54 3.62 8.75 -11.62
N PHE A 55 4.15 7.56 -11.34
CA PHE A 55 4.93 6.78 -12.31
C PHE A 55 4.09 6.07 -13.36
N SER A 56 4.66 5.94 -14.55
CA SER A 56 4.12 5.07 -15.59
C SER A 56 4.18 3.60 -15.15
N ALA A 57 3.39 2.72 -15.79
CA ALA A 57 3.45 1.29 -15.52
C ALA A 57 4.88 0.74 -15.68
N GLN A 58 5.61 1.21 -16.71
CA GLN A 58 6.98 0.78 -16.96
C GLN A 58 7.95 1.22 -15.85
N ASP A 59 7.77 2.42 -15.31
CA ASP A 59 8.61 2.93 -14.22
C ASP A 59 8.31 2.22 -12.90
N LYS A 60 7.04 1.89 -12.64
CA LYS A 60 6.64 1.05 -11.51
C LYS A 60 7.29 -0.34 -11.58
N GLU A 61 7.32 -0.96 -12.76
CA GLU A 61 8.02 -2.24 -12.98
C GLU A 61 9.53 -2.14 -12.71
N ARG A 62 10.17 -1.08 -13.19
CA ARG A 62 11.60 -0.82 -12.92
C ARG A 62 11.87 -0.66 -11.43
N CYS A 63 11.05 0.09 -10.72
CA CYS A 63 11.15 0.23 -9.27
C CYS A 63 11.03 -1.11 -8.55
N LEU A 64 10.04 -1.94 -8.93
CA LEU A 64 9.89 -3.27 -8.35
C LEU A 64 11.12 -4.15 -8.58
N LEU A 65 11.72 -4.08 -9.77
CA LEU A 65 12.94 -4.84 -10.07
C LEU A 65 14.10 -4.40 -9.17
N ILE A 66 14.34 -3.09 -9.04
CA ILE A 66 15.40 -2.56 -8.18
C ILE A 66 15.19 -2.97 -6.72
N LEU A 67 13.95 -2.85 -6.21
CA LEU A 67 13.62 -3.25 -4.85
C LEU A 67 13.86 -4.75 -4.61
N LYS A 68 13.46 -5.61 -5.56
CA LYS A 68 13.72 -7.06 -5.48
C LYS A 68 15.21 -7.36 -5.45
N THR A 69 16.00 -6.71 -6.31
CA THR A 69 17.46 -6.87 -6.33
C THR A 69 18.09 -6.49 -4.99
N LEU A 70 17.70 -5.35 -4.42
CA LEU A 70 18.20 -4.91 -3.11
C LEU A 70 17.86 -5.88 -1.97
N LEU A 71 16.66 -6.50 -2.01
CA LEU A 71 16.26 -7.50 -1.03
C LEU A 71 17.08 -8.78 -1.17
N LEU A 72 17.25 -9.28 -2.39
CA LEU A 72 18.08 -10.46 -2.68
C LEU A 72 19.53 -10.25 -2.21
N GLU A 73 20.11 -9.07 -2.43
CA GLU A 73 21.45 -8.74 -1.95
C GLU A 73 21.57 -8.80 -0.42
N ARG A 74 20.54 -8.36 0.31
CA ARG A 74 20.51 -8.44 1.78
C ARG A 74 20.40 -9.89 2.25
N GLU A 75 19.56 -10.70 1.62
CA GLU A 75 19.43 -12.13 1.94
C GLU A 75 20.76 -12.87 1.73
N MET A 76 21.41 -12.67 0.59
CA MET A 76 22.72 -13.27 0.32
C MET A 76 23.81 -12.78 1.26
N SER A 77 23.76 -11.51 1.69
CA SER A 77 24.72 -10.96 2.66
C SER A 77 24.52 -11.56 4.06
N ASN A 78 23.28 -11.80 4.46
CA ASN A 78 22.95 -12.43 5.74
C ASN A 78 23.40 -13.90 5.78
N GLU A 79 23.21 -14.65 4.69
CA GLU A 79 23.68 -16.05 4.58
C GLU A 79 25.20 -16.18 4.66
N LYS A 80 25.95 -15.30 3.97
CA LYS A 80 27.43 -15.26 4.05
C LYS A 80 27.94 -14.95 5.46
N THR A 81 27.18 -14.18 6.23
CA THR A 81 27.51 -13.83 7.61
C THR A 81 27.29 -15.00 8.57
N LEU A 82 26.30 -15.86 8.30
CA LEU A 82 26.06 -17.10 9.05
C LEU A 82 27.16 -18.14 8.80
N LEU A 83 27.56 -18.33 7.54
CA LEU A 83 28.61 -19.29 7.15
C LEU A 83 30.01 -18.95 7.71
N LYS A 84 30.29 -17.66 7.96
CA LYS A 84 31.54 -17.22 8.58
C LYS A 84 31.60 -17.41 10.11
N LYS A 85 30.46 -17.60 10.78
CA LYS A 85 30.41 -17.80 12.24
C LYS A 85 30.55 -19.26 12.66
N THR A 86 30.53 -20.20 11.70
CA THR A 86 30.58 -21.65 11.95
C THR A 86 31.94 -22.28 11.61
N ASN A 87 32.95 -21.48 11.25
CA ASN A 87 34.36 -21.85 11.12
C ASN A 87 35.19 -21.02 12.10
#